data_AF-A0A453C1I1-F1
#
_entry.id   AF-A0A453C1I1-F1
#
_cell.length_a   1.000
_cell.length_b   1.000
_cell.length_c   1.000
_cell.angle_alpha   90.00
_cell.angle_beta   90.00
_cell.angle_gamma   90.00
#
_symmetry.space_group_name_H-M   'P 1'
#
loop_
_entity.id
_entity.type
_entity.pdbx_description
1 polymer ?
#
loop_
_entity_poly.entity_id
_entity_poly.type
_entity_poly.pdbx_seq_one_letter_code
_entity_poly.pdbx_strand_id
1 'polypeptide(L)'
;IISSCPRIQFPHMGASSSRLKSLHLYGFYLNNQFAELLCSGCPVLEDLVLRSCVKGFQEIKSRTLKKLVVDSCRSLSGDPVVIVAPRVAYLQLGISYGCYSNGISIYETASLVKASIHLLCLGETFNLKCQQRLLGNLCNVPNLELSGFDAMVCLARHVLVFTHLCCK
;
A
#
# COMPACT_ATOMS: atom_id res chain seq x y z
N ILE A 1 10.76 -2.30 -19.92
CA ILE A 1 10.91 -3.73 -19.52
C ILE A 1 9.64 -4.18 -18.79
N ILE A 2 8.67 -4.70 -19.54
CA ILE A 2 7.42 -5.32 -19.02
C ILE A 2 7.58 -6.87 -18.98
N SER A 3 8.75 -7.39 -19.39
CA SER A 3 8.90 -8.72 -19.98
C SER A 3 9.35 -9.86 -19.05
N SER A 4 9.18 -9.79 -17.73
CA SER A 4 9.66 -10.90 -16.86
C SER A 4 8.80 -11.22 -15.63
N CYS A 5 7.68 -10.53 -15.40
CA CYS A 5 6.81 -10.87 -14.27
C CYS A 5 5.91 -12.05 -14.63
N PRO A 6 6.00 -13.22 -13.95
CA PRO A 6 5.04 -14.30 -14.15
C PRO A 6 3.62 -13.81 -13.86
N ARG A 7 2.68 -14.17 -14.74
CA ARG A 7 1.26 -13.93 -14.52
C ARG A 7 0.71 -15.07 -13.69
N ILE A 8 0.16 -14.78 -12.51
CA ILE A 8 -0.65 -15.76 -11.80
C ILE A 8 -2.07 -15.60 -12.31
N GLN A 9 -2.59 -16.66 -12.94
CA GLN A 9 -4.02 -16.85 -12.98
C GLN A 9 -4.40 -17.51 -11.67
N PHE A 10 -5.10 -16.77 -10.82
CA PHE A 10 -5.72 -17.39 -9.68
C PHE A 10 -6.98 -18.07 -10.19
N PRO A 11 -7.10 -19.41 -10.11
CA PRO A 11 -8.37 -20.07 -10.42
C PRO A 11 -9.45 -19.50 -9.50
N HIS A 12 -10.72 -19.59 -9.90
CA HIS A 12 -11.85 -19.25 -9.03
C HIS A 12 -11.66 -20.00 -7.70
N MET A 13 -11.15 -19.31 -6.68
CA MET A 13 -10.75 -19.95 -5.43
C MET A 13 -12.04 -20.27 -4.68
N GLY A 14 -12.56 -21.48 -4.91
CA GLY A 14 -13.61 -22.07 -4.08
C GLY A 14 -13.08 -22.40 -2.68
N ALA A 15 -13.74 -23.33 -1.99
CA ALA A 15 -13.53 -23.68 -0.57
C ALA A 15 -12.08 -23.79 -0.05
N SER A 16 -11.08 -23.99 -0.92
CA SER A 16 -9.65 -23.99 -0.63
C SER A 16 -9.10 -22.70 0.00
N SER A 17 -9.70 -21.52 -0.25
CA SER A 17 -9.21 -20.24 0.29
C SER A 17 -9.62 -19.97 1.74
N SER A 18 -10.50 -20.81 2.30
CA SER A 18 -11.04 -20.67 3.66
C SER A 18 -10.00 -20.83 4.79
N ARG A 19 -8.77 -21.23 4.45
CA ARG A 19 -7.66 -21.43 5.40
C ARG A 19 -6.46 -20.51 5.15
N LEU A 20 -6.44 -19.77 4.05
CA LEU A 20 -5.28 -18.97 3.65
C LEU A 20 -5.24 -17.67 4.47
N LYS A 21 -4.44 -17.66 5.54
CA LYS A 21 -4.28 -16.50 6.44
C LYS A 21 -3.18 -15.54 6.03
N SER A 22 -2.17 -16.00 5.30
CA SER A 22 -1.03 -15.20 4.87
C SER A 22 -0.72 -15.49 3.40
N LEU A 23 -0.50 -14.44 2.62
CA LEU A 23 -0.15 -14.51 1.21
C LEU A 23 0.95 -13.50 0.91
N HIS A 24 2.14 -14.00 0.56
CA HIS A 24 3.28 -13.16 0.21
C HIS A 24 3.67 -13.43 -1.25
N LEU A 25 3.63 -12.37 -2.07
CA LEU A 25 3.90 -12.43 -3.50
C LEU A 25 5.03 -11.48 -3.86
N TYR A 26 5.98 -11.98 -4.66
CA TYR A 26 7.18 -11.28 -5.06
C TYR A 26 7.34 -11.33 -6.58
N GLY A 27 7.38 -10.19 -7.25
CA GLY A 27 7.69 -10.13 -8.69
C GLY A 27 6.56 -10.54 -9.64
N PHE A 28 5.32 -10.67 -9.16
CA PHE A 28 4.19 -11.16 -9.97
C PHE A 28 3.41 -10.05 -10.68
N TYR A 29 2.78 -10.40 -11.81
CA TYR A 29 1.71 -9.59 -12.39
C TYR A 29 0.36 -9.98 -11.77
N LEU A 30 -0.33 -8.99 -11.19
CA LEU A 30 -1.57 -9.15 -10.45
C LEU A 30 -2.69 -8.36 -11.16
N ASN A 31 -3.73 -9.04 -11.62
CA ASN A 31 -4.83 -8.48 -12.41
C ASN A 31 -6.07 -8.17 -11.53
N ASN A 32 -7.17 -7.73 -12.15
CA ASN A 32 -8.43 -7.45 -11.44
C ASN A 32 -9.02 -8.67 -10.72
N GLN A 33 -8.80 -9.88 -11.22
CA GLN A 33 -9.24 -11.10 -10.54
C GLN A 33 -8.55 -11.26 -9.18
N PHE A 34 -7.29 -10.83 -9.05
CA PHE A 34 -6.64 -10.79 -7.74
C PHE A 34 -7.31 -9.81 -6.77
N ALA A 35 -7.73 -8.63 -7.24
CA ALA A 35 -8.45 -7.68 -6.40
C ALA A 35 -9.81 -8.24 -5.91
N GLU A 36 -10.54 -8.95 -6.78
CA GLU A 36 -11.77 -9.66 -6.41
C GLU A 36 -11.50 -10.74 -5.35
N LEU A 37 -10.40 -11.48 -5.47
CA LEU A 37 -10.00 -12.48 -4.49
C LEU A 37 -9.70 -11.90 -3.11
N LEU A 38 -9.12 -10.70 -3.03
CA LEU A 38 -8.90 -10.01 -1.76
C LEU A 38 -10.23 -9.58 -1.11
N CYS A 39 -11.22 -9.24 -1.93
CA CYS A 39 -12.51 -8.72 -1.47
C CYS A 39 -13.45 -9.84 -0.97
N SER A 40 -13.60 -10.91 -1.75
CA SER A 40 -14.57 -11.99 -1.48
C SER A 40 -13.96 -13.40 -1.52
N GLY A 41 -12.82 -13.56 -2.17
CA GLY A 41 -12.21 -14.88 -2.40
C GLY A 41 -11.43 -15.44 -1.23
N CYS A 42 -10.92 -14.64 -0.29
CA CYS A 42 -10.09 -15.10 0.83
C CYS A 42 -10.68 -14.66 2.19
N PRO A 43 -11.69 -15.37 2.73
CA PRO A 43 -12.47 -14.91 3.89
C PRO A 43 -11.72 -14.92 5.23
N VAL A 44 -10.47 -15.41 5.26
CA VAL A 44 -9.64 -15.46 6.47
C VAL A 44 -8.25 -14.86 6.27
N LEU A 45 -8.00 -14.15 5.16
CA LEU A 45 -6.68 -13.59 4.86
C LEU A 45 -6.39 -12.40 5.78
N GLU A 46 -5.34 -12.49 6.58
CA GLU A 46 -4.95 -11.49 7.58
C GLU A 46 -3.63 -10.78 7.25
N ASP A 47 -2.70 -11.45 6.54
CA ASP A 47 -1.39 -10.89 6.17
C ASP A 47 -1.20 -10.94 4.65
N LEU A 48 -1.08 -9.76 4.03
CA LEU A 48 -0.79 -9.63 2.61
C LEU A 48 0.51 -8.85 2.40
N VAL A 49 1.46 -9.48 1.71
CA VAL A 49 2.72 -8.85 1.32
C VAL A 49 2.86 -8.91 -0.20
N LEU A 50 2.96 -7.74 -0.84
CA LEU A 50 3.21 -7.58 -2.26
C LEU A 50 4.54 -6.83 -2.42
N ARG A 51 5.54 -7.47 -3.03
CA ARG A 51 6.83 -6.83 -3.31
C ARG A 51 7.21 -6.96 -4.77
N SER A 52 7.66 -5.85 -5.37
CA SER A 52 8.12 -5.83 -6.77
C SER A 52 7.08 -6.36 -7.77
N CYS A 53 5.81 -6.34 -7.41
CA CYS A 53 4.71 -6.80 -8.26
C CYS A 53 4.28 -5.71 -9.25
N VAL A 54 3.63 -6.12 -10.34
CA VAL A 54 2.96 -5.22 -11.30
C VAL A 54 1.46 -5.37 -11.11
N LYS A 55 0.79 -4.29 -10.71
CA LYS A 55 -0.67 -4.27 -10.46
C LYS A 55 -1.40 -3.74 -11.69
N GLY A 56 -2.36 -4.52 -12.17
CA GLY A 56 -3.37 -4.14 -13.15
C GLY A 56 -4.66 -3.60 -12.52
N PHE A 57 -4.69 -3.41 -11.21
CA PHE A 57 -5.84 -2.93 -10.44
C PHE A 57 -5.41 -1.81 -9.48
N GLN A 58 -6.38 -0.99 -9.04
CA GLN A 58 -6.12 0.19 -8.20
C GLN A 58 -6.66 0.08 -6.78
N GLU A 59 -7.60 -0.84 -6.56
CA GLU A 59 -8.26 -0.97 -5.27
C GLU A 59 -7.79 -2.22 -4.54
N ILE A 60 -7.36 -2.05 -3.28
CA ILE A 60 -7.14 -3.15 -2.34
C ILE A 60 -8.29 -3.10 -1.34
N LYS A 61 -9.25 -4.01 -1.50
CA LYS A 61 -10.42 -4.14 -0.62
C LYS A 61 -10.35 -5.44 0.15
N SER A 62 -10.41 -5.41 1.47
CA SER A 62 -10.50 -6.63 2.29
C SER A 62 -11.04 -6.33 3.68
N ARG A 63 -11.96 -7.16 4.18
CA ARG A 63 -12.52 -7.03 5.53
C ARG A 63 -11.76 -7.80 6.60
N THR A 64 -10.75 -8.57 6.22
CA THR A 64 -10.04 -9.51 7.11
C THR A 64 -8.58 -9.16 7.31
N LEU A 65 -7.99 -8.41 6.37
CA LEU A 65 -6.58 -8.00 6.45
C LEU A 65 -6.30 -7.20 7.71
N LYS A 66 -5.26 -7.63 8.42
CA LYS A 66 -4.65 -6.97 9.59
C LYS A 66 -3.29 -6.37 9.27
N LYS A 67 -2.60 -6.93 8.28
CA LYS A 67 -1.30 -6.47 7.81
C LYS A 67 -1.30 -6.34 6.29
N LEU A 68 -0.86 -5.19 5.82
CA LEU A 68 -0.69 -4.90 4.40
C LEU A 68 0.70 -4.31 4.15
N VAL A 69 1.47 -4.98 3.30
CA VAL A 69 2.74 -4.48 2.77
C VAL A 69 2.63 -4.38 1.26
N VAL A 70 2.83 -3.19 0.72
CA VAL A 70 2.95 -2.96 -0.73
C VAL A 70 4.26 -2.21 -0.95
N ASP A 71 5.27 -2.91 -1.42
CA ASP A 71 6.61 -2.36 -1.55
C ASP A 71 7.13 -2.52 -2.98
N SER A 72 7.70 -1.43 -3.52
CA SER A 72 8.34 -1.42 -4.83
C SER A 72 7.45 -1.95 -5.96
N CYS A 73 6.13 -1.86 -5.80
CA CYS A 73 5.15 -2.34 -6.77
C CYS A 73 4.87 -1.27 -7.82
N ARG A 74 4.71 -1.70 -9.07
CA ARG A 74 4.30 -0.85 -10.19
C ARG A 74 2.80 -0.87 -10.38
N SER A 75 2.22 0.26 -10.78
CA SER A 75 0.84 0.36 -11.24
C SER A 75 0.84 0.54 -12.75
N LEU A 76 -0.04 -0.17 -13.47
CA LEU A 76 -0.25 0.05 -14.90
C LEU A 76 -1.31 1.10 -15.21
N SER A 77 -2.10 1.52 -14.21
CA SER A 77 -3.02 2.65 -14.39
C SER A 77 -2.36 3.94 -13.89
N GLY A 78 -2.76 5.06 -14.49
CA GLY A 78 -2.51 6.38 -13.93
C GLY A 78 -3.40 6.70 -12.75
N ASP A 79 -4.51 6.00 -12.52
CA ASP A 79 -5.51 6.37 -11.51
C ASP A 79 -4.98 6.32 -10.04
N PRO A 80 -5.62 7.04 -9.10
CA PRO A 80 -5.29 6.94 -7.69
C PRO A 80 -5.47 5.53 -7.14
N VAL A 81 -4.54 5.10 -6.28
CA VAL A 81 -4.66 3.83 -5.56
C VAL A 81 -5.51 4.00 -4.32
N VAL A 82 -6.45 3.08 -4.11
CA VAL A 82 -7.39 3.12 -2.99
C VAL A 82 -7.23 1.87 -2.13
N ILE A 83 -7.09 2.07 -0.82
CA ILE A 83 -7.05 0.99 0.16
C ILE A 83 -8.29 1.11 1.05
N VAL A 84 -9.13 0.06 1.05
CA VAL A 84 -10.31 -0.07 1.92
C VAL A 84 -10.18 -1.36 2.71
N ALA A 85 -9.59 -1.25 3.90
CA ALA A 85 -9.31 -2.41 4.73
C ALA A 85 -9.43 -2.05 6.23
N PRO A 86 -10.67 -2.09 6.80
CA PRO A 86 -10.98 -1.53 8.12
C PRO A 86 -10.17 -2.12 9.28
N ARG A 87 -9.66 -3.34 9.12
CA ARG A 87 -9.00 -4.09 10.20
C ARG A 87 -7.47 -4.03 10.14
N VAL A 88 -6.92 -3.29 9.18
CA VAL A 88 -5.46 -3.19 9.02
C VAL A 88 -4.89 -2.42 10.21
N ALA A 89 -4.04 -3.09 10.97
CA ALA A 89 -3.32 -2.55 12.11
C ALA A 89 -1.86 -2.19 11.76
N TYR A 90 -1.29 -2.86 10.76
CA TYR A 90 0.04 -2.57 10.23
C TYR A 90 -0.01 -2.30 8.73
N LEU A 91 0.47 -1.13 8.32
CA LEU A 91 0.60 -0.73 6.94
C LEU A 91 2.05 -0.40 6.60
N GLN A 92 2.56 -0.92 5.49
CA GLN A 92 3.81 -0.47 4.89
C GLN A 92 3.63 -0.19 3.41
N LEU A 93 4.03 1.00 2.97
CA LEU A 93 3.97 1.43 1.57
C LEU A 93 5.35 1.88 1.09
N GLY A 94 5.93 1.16 0.13
CA GLY A 94 7.10 1.57 -0.65
C GLY A 94 6.67 2.14 -1.99
N ILE A 95 6.63 3.47 -2.12
CA ILE A 95 6.01 4.21 -3.21
C ILE A 95 7.10 4.61 -4.22
N SER A 96 7.01 4.06 -5.44
CA SER A 96 7.88 4.42 -6.56
C SER A 96 7.24 5.52 -7.43
N TYR A 97 8.00 6.56 -7.77
CA TYR A 97 7.44 7.87 -8.17
C TYR A 97 6.70 7.96 -9.53
N GLY A 98 6.82 7.00 -10.44
CA GLY A 98 5.96 6.97 -11.65
C GLY A 98 4.63 6.23 -11.47
N CYS A 99 4.51 5.42 -10.41
CA CYS A 99 3.44 4.42 -10.29
C CYS A 99 2.23 4.89 -9.45
N TYR A 100 2.36 6.04 -8.80
CA TYR A 100 1.37 6.57 -7.85
C TYR A 100 1.18 8.08 -8.05
N SER A 101 1.40 8.59 -9.25
CA SER A 101 1.38 10.04 -9.55
C SER A 101 0.06 10.73 -9.14
N ASN A 102 -1.07 10.02 -9.24
CA ASN A 102 -2.40 10.51 -8.85
C ASN A 102 -2.75 10.23 -7.37
N GLY A 103 -1.80 9.72 -6.58
CA GLY A 103 -1.90 9.62 -5.14
C GLY A 103 -2.40 8.27 -4.62
N ILE A 104 -2.42 8.18 -3.30
CA ILE A 104 -2.92 7.03 -2.54
C ILE A 104 -3.91 7.53 -1.51
N SER A 105 -5.09 6.93 -1.47
CA SER A 105 -6.11 7.18 -0.47
C SER A 105 -6.31 5.93 0.39
N ILE A 106 -6.35 6.12 1.70
CA ILE A 106 -6.57 5.05 2.66
C ILE A 106 -7.84 5.41 3.43
N TYR A 107 -8.82 4.53 3.35
CA TYR A 107 -10.09 4.67 4.07
C TYR A 107 -10.09 3.78 5.31
N GLU A 108 -10.85 4.20 6.33
CA GLU A 108 -11.07 3.43 7.56
C GLU A 108 -9.77 3.14 8.34
N THR A 109 -8.99 4.20 8.61
CA THR A 109 -7.68 4.13 9.28
C THR A 109 -7.74 3.98 10.80
N ALA A 110 -8.94 3.82 11.37
CA ALA A 110 -9.14 3.77 12.83
C ALA A 110 -8.43 2.58 13.51
N SER A 111 -8.19 1.48 12.78
CA SER A 111 -7.50 0.31 13.32
C SER A 111 -5.98 0.38 13.22
N LEU A 112 -5.41 1.38 12.51
CA LEU A 112 -3.97 1.47 12.28
C LEU A 112 -3.23 1.80 13.56
N VAL A 113 -2.31 0.91 13.94
CA VAL A 113 -1.38 1.09 15.06
C VAL A 113 -0.01 1.50 14.56
N LYS A 114 0.39 0.99 13.38
CA LYS A 114 1.66 1.30 12.76
C LYS A 114 1.50 1.53 11.25
N ALA A 115 2.13 2.60 10.76
CA ALA A 115 2.26 2.89 9.35
C ALA A 115 3.71 3.25 9.03
N SER A 116 4.28 2.65 7.99
CA SER A 116 5.62 2.96 7.50
C SER A 116 5.56 3.31 6.02
N ILE A 117 5.86 4.56 5.68
CA ILE A 117 5.73 5.10 4.32
C ILE A 117 7.11 5.50 3.81
N HIS A 118 7.56 4.79 2.80
CA HIS A 118 8.84 5.02 2.15
C HIS A 118 8.61 5.53 0.74
N LEU A 119 9.04 6.76 0.46
CA LEU A 119 9.07 7.26 -0.89
C LEU A 119 10.42 6.92 -1.55
N LEU A 120 10.36 6.15 -2.63
CA LEU A 120 11.52 5.62 -3.34
C LEU A 120 11.93 6.58 -4.46
N CYS A 121 13.04 7.29 -4.26
CA CYS A 121 13.50 8.35 -5.15
C CYS A 121 14.03 7.79 -6.48
N LEU A 122 13.34 8.09 -7.58
CA LEU A 122 13.73 7.72 -8.95
C LEU A 122 13.84 8.95 -9.88
N GLY A 123 14.08 10.14 -9.32
CA GLY A 123 14.32 11.37 -10.09
C GLY A 123 13.09 12.23 -10.39
N GLU A 124 11.90 11.85 -9.93
CA GLU A 124 10.65 12.63 -10.06
C GLU A 124 10.01 12.87 -8.67
N THR A 125 9.32 14.01 -8.50
CA THR A 125 8.69 14.39 -7.23
C THR A 125 7.24 13.89 -7.13
N PHE A 126 6.89 13.16 -6.07
CA PHE A 126 5.48 12.90 -5.75
C PHE A 126 4.76 14.20 -5.44
N ASN A 127 3.65 14.45 -6.13
CA ASN A 127 2.94 15.71 -6.05
C ASN A 127 2.60 16.08 -4.58
N LEU A 128 2.92 17.31 -4.17
CA LEU A 128 2.68 17.84 -2.83
C LEU A 128 1.23 17.60 -2.34
N LYS A 129 0.23 17.78 -3.21
CA LYS A 129 -1.19 17.54 -2.88
C LYS A 129 -1.46 16.08 -2.54
N CYS A 130 -0.81 15.16 -3.25
CA CYS A 130 -0.93 13.73 -2.99
C CYS A 130 -0.22 13.33 -1.69
N GLN A 131 0.94 13.92 -1.41
CA GLN A 131 1.61 13.77 -0.11
C GLN A 131 0.72 14.23 1.04
N GLN A 132 0.16 15.45 0.94
CA GLN A 132 -0.72 16.01 1.95
C GLN A 132 -1.97 15.16 2.18
N ARG A 133 -2.57 14.60 1.13
CA ARG A 133 -3.72 13.70 1.24
C ARG A 133 -3.35 12.41 1.95
N LEU A 134 -2.24 11.78 1.59
CA LEU A 134 -1.77 10.55 2.22
C LEU A 134 -1.47 10.76 3.70
N LEU A 135 -0.74 11.84 4.04
CA LEU A 135 -0.44 12.20 5.43
C LEU A 135 -1.71 12.55 6.21
N GLY A 136 -2.69 13.19 5.57
CA GLY A 136 -4.00 13.47 6.15
C GLY A 136 -4.74 12.19 6.58
N ASN A 137 -4.62 11.09 5.83
CA ASN A 137 -5.22 9.81 6.21
C ASN A 137 -4.51 9.14 7.40
N LEU A 138 -3.24 9.48 7.63
CA LEU A 138 -2.35 8.84 8.61
C LEU A 138 -2.09 9.68 9.87
N CYS A 139 -2.71 10.87 9.99
CA CYS A 139 -2.40 11.83 11.04
C CYS A 139 -2.61 11.33 12.48
N ASN A 140 -3.49 10.34 12.67
CA ASN A 140 -3.82 9.77 13.98
C ASN A 140 -3.13 8.42 14.25
N VAL A 141 -2.23 7.97 13.39
CA VAL A 141 -1.53 6.68 13.58
C VAL A 141 -0.43 6.86 14.63
N PRO A 142 -0.42 6.08 15.73
CA PRO A 142 0.48 6.33 16.84
C PRO A 142 1.95 6.02 16.52
N ASN A 143 2.21 5.04 15.64
CA ASN A 143 3.56 4.71 15.19
C ASN A 143 3.69 4.97 13.69
N LEU A 144 3.99 6.22 13.33
CA LEU A 144 4.15 6.65 11.95
C LEU A 144 5.64 6.83 11.62
N GLU A 145 6.14 6.04 10.68
CA GLU A 145 7.49 6.15 10.13
C GLU A 145 7.39 6.70 8.70
N LEU A 146 8.16 7.74 8.40
CA LEU A 146 8.19 8.39 7.09
C LEU A 146 9.64 8.48 6.61
N SER A 147 9.88 8.15 5.33
CA SER A 147 11.18 8.39 4.70
C SER A 147 11.03 8.85 3.24
N GLY A 148 11.94 9.69 2.78
CA GLY A 148 11.95 10.18 1.39
C GLY A 148 10.95 11.31 1.10
N PHE A 149 10.30 11.87 2.13
CA PHE A 149 9.45 13.06 2.05
C PHE A 149 10.30 14.34 2.07
N ASP A 150 9.82 15.39 1.40
CA ASP A 150 10.41 16.73 1.48
C ASP A 150 10.08 17.36 2.85
N ALA A 151 11.10 17.92 3.51
CA ALA A 151 11.01 18.52 4.83
C ALA A 151 9.92 19.60 4.94
N MET A 152 9.63 20.32 3.85
CA MET A 152 8.60 21.36 3.82
C MET A 152 7.18 20.81 3.97
N VAL A 153 6.92 19.55 3.59
CA VAL A 153 5.59 18.93 3.65
C VAL A 153 5.21 18.57 5.08
N CYS A 154 6.19 18.18 5.88
CA CYS A 154 5.99 17.84 7.29
C CYS A 154 5.65 19.08 8.15
N LEU A 155 6.09 20.27 7.73
CA LEU A 155 5.89 21.52 8.47
C LEU A 155 4.50 22.16 8.25
N ALA A 156 3.84 21.89 7.12
CA ALA A 156 2.63 22.62 6.70
C ALA A 156 1.32 22.21 7.41
N ARG A 157 1.30 21.14 8.22
CA ARG A 157 0.09 20.65 8.90
C ARG A 157 0.38 20.09 10.28
N HIS A 158 0.99 20.83 11.21
CA HIS A 158 1.12 20.39 12.61
C HIS A 158 1.59 18.92 12.79
N VAL A 159 2.36 18.36 11.86
CA VAL A 159 3.06 17.07 12.06
C VAL A 159 4.40 17.41 12.68
N LEU A 160 4.35 18.11 13.81
CA LEU A 160 5.46 18.18 14.74
C LEU A 160 5.41 16.91 15.58
N VAL A 161 5.96 15.85 15.01
CA VAL A 161 6.73 14.91 15.80
C VAL A 161 8.10 14.81 15.13
N PHE A 162 8.90 15.85 15.34
CA PHE A 162 10.35 15.68 15.48
C PHE A 162 10.57 14.78 16.70
N THR A 163 10.48 13.46 16.52
CA THR A 163 11.20 12.55 17.41
C THR A 163 12.05 11.65 16.53
N HIS A 164 13.35 11.93 16.56
CA HIS A 164 14.43 11.28 15.82
C HIS A 164 14.40 11.61 14.32
N LEU A 165 15.12 12.64 13.84
CA LEU A 165 16.59 12.57 13.80
C LEU A 165 17.02 11.10 13.81
N CYS A 166 16.89 10.46 12.65
CA CYS A 166 17.61 9.22 12.41
C CYS A 166 19.09 9.59 12.49
N CYS A 167 19.65 9.43 13.69
CA CYS A 167 21.08 9.36 13.91
C CYS A 167 21.66 8.40 12.88
N LYS A 168 22.44 8.93 11.95
CA LYS A 168 23.89 8.85 12.07
C LYS A 168 24.51 10.20 11.71
#